data_AF-A0A7C3BXQ7-F1
#
_entry.id   AF-A0A7C3BXQ7-F1
#
_cell.length_a   1.000
_cell.length_b   1.000
_cell.length_c   1.000
_cell.angle_alpha   90.00
_cell.angle_beta   90.00
_cell.angle_gamma   90.00
#
_symmetry.space_group_name_H-M   'P 1'
#
loop_
_entity.id
_entity.type
_entity.pdbx_description
1 polymer ?
#
loop_
_entity_poly.entity_id
_entity_poly.type
_entity_poly.pdbx_seq_one_letter_code
_entity_poly.pdbx_strand_id
1 'polypeptide(L)'
;MAQSGESYPKDIVTIEKATTDSKEERIVTVVKNESEENAVKAAIGYMDAFNEADAQKTGTFINYPHARVGAGGRLAVSETAGTQMPDDFFDEFRKRYGWNHSCWDSREVIQSIEDKVHLKVQFSRYRADGSKIGAFPSIWIMTRQDGHWGIKMRSSFAQ
;
A
#
# COMPACT_ATOMS: atom_id res chain seq x y z
N MET A 1 13.70 -31.17 -6.36
CA MET A 1 14.62 -30.32 -7.15
C MET A 1 14.68 -28.98 -6.47
N ALA A 2 15.86 -28.54 -6.01
CA ALA A 2 16.01 -27.23 -5.40
C ALA A 2 15.81 -26.17 -6.48
N GLN A 3 14.77 -25.34 -6.35
CA GLN A 3 14.66 -24.13 -7.16
C GLN A 3 15.89 -23.27 -6.84
N SER A 4 16.56 -22.78 -7.88
CA SER A 4 17.64 -21.80 -7.78
C SER A 4 17.07 -20.51 -7.18
N GLY A 5 16.98 -20.47 -5.85
CA GLY A 5 16.50 -19.32 -5.10
C GLY A 5 17.50 -18.19 -5.24
N GLU A 6 17.11 -17.20 -6.01
CA GLU A 6 17.79 -15.91 -6.14
C GLU A 6 18.19 -15.39 -4.73
N SER A 7 19.49 -15.13 -4.50
CA SER A 7 20.01 -14.88 -3.15
C SER A 7 19.57 -13.51 -2.64
N TYR A 8 18.99 -13.46 -1.44
CA TYR A 8 18.74 -12.21 -0.73
C TYR A 8 20.04 -11.61 -0.16
N PRO A 9 20.13 -10.28 0.02
CA PRO A 9 19.07 -9.29 -0.19
C PRO A 9 18.81 -8.95 -1.66
N LYS A 10 17.60 -8.46 -1.96
CA LYS A 10 17.18 -7.99 -3.29
C LYS A 10 16.58 -6.60 -3.22
N ASP A 11 16.69 -5.87 -4.33
CA ASP A 11 16.02 -4.58 -4.51
C ASP A 11 14.70 -4.76 -5.24
N ILE A 12 13.60 -4.29 -4.63
CA ILE A 12 12.32 -4.08 -5.32
C ILE A 12 12.24 -2.60 -5.69
N VAL A 13 12.12 -2.32 -6.97
CA VAL A 13 12.17 -0.97 -7.52
C VAL A 13 10.82 -0.61 -8.13
N THR A 14 10.26 0.53 -7.76
CA THR A 14 9.20 1.18 -8.54
C THR A 14 9.67 2.55 -9.02
N ILE A 15 9.09 3.00 -10.12
CA ILE A 15 9.30 4.34 -10.68
C ILE A 15 8.01 5.12 -10.47
N GLU A 16 8.11 6.21 -9.71
CA GLU A 16 6.97 7.04 -9.34
C GLU A 16 7.08 8.40 -10.04
N LYS A 17 5.94 8.98 -10.41
CA LYS A 17 5.88 10.36 -10.92
C LYS A 17 4.64 11.05 -10.37
N ALA A 18 4.80 12.27 -9.89
CA ALA A 18 3.67 13.09 -9.45
C ALA A 18 2.78 13.57 -10.62
N THR A 19 3.35 13.72 -11.82
CA THR A 19 2.65 14.03 -13.07
C THR A 19 3.43 13.49 -14.27
N THR A 20 2.82 13.52 -15.46
CA THR A 20 3.49 13.16 -16.73
C THR A 20 4.79 13.92 -16.97
N ASP A 21 4.82 15.21 -16.61
CA ASP A 21 5.97 16.11 -16.81
C ASP A 21 6.92 16.14 -15.60
N SER A 22 6.54 15.48 -14.50
CA SER A 22 7.39 15.40 -13.31
C SER A 22 8.57 14.47 -13.55
N LYS A 23 9.66 14.76 -12.83
CA LYS A 23 10.83 13.87 -12.79
C LYS A 23 10.42 12.50 -12.24
N GLU A 24 10.99 11.45 -12.83
CA GLU A 24 10.89 10.10 -12.31
C GLU A 24 11.66 9.96 -10.99
N GLU A 25 10.98 9.42 -10.00
CA GLU A 25 11.58 9.07 -8.72
C GLU A 25 11.68 7.55 -8.59
N ARG A 26 12.89 7.06 -8.34
CA ARG A 26 13.16 5.64 -8.16
C ARG A 26 13.01 5.29 -6.68
N ILE A 27 11.97 4.52 -6.33
CA ILE A 27 11.74 4.05 -4.98
C ILE A 27 12.24 2.62 -4.85
N VAL A 28 13.29 2.44 -4.03
CA VAL A 28 13.93 1.15 -3.79
C VAL A 28 13.54 0.63 -2.41
N THR A 29 13.04 -0.60 -2.36
CA THR A 29 12.83 -1.34 -1.12
C THR A 29 13.80 -2.51 -1.09
N VAL A 30 14.69 -2.57 -0.10
CA VAL A 30 15.58 -3.73 0.09
C VAL A 30 14.82 -4.80 0.89
N VAL A 31 14.78 -6.03 0.37
CA VAL A 31 14.16 -7.19 1.02
C VAL A 31 15.20 -8.29 1.27
N LYS A 32 15.07 -9.01 2.38
CA LYS A 32 16.06 -9.97 2.90
C LYS A 32 15.58 -11.43 2.84
N ASN A 33 14.31 -11.65 2.53
CA ASN A 33 13.71 -12.98 2.39
C ASN A 33 12.43 -12.89 1.55
N GLU A 34 11.87 -14.07 1.23
CA GLU A 34 10.68 -14.21 0.39
C GLU A 34 9.41 -13.61 1.02
N SER A 35 9.28 -13.65 2.35
CA SER A 35 8.15 -13.06 3.05
C SER A 35 8.15 -11.54 2.90
N GLU A 36 9.31 -10.90 3.04
CA GLU A 36 9.49 -9.48 2.78
C GLU A 36 9.20 -9.14 1.31
N GLU A 37 9.72 -9.93 0.36
CA GLU A 37 9.48 -9.73 -1.07
C GLU A 37 7.98 -9.74 -1.40
N ASN A 38 7.27 -10.77 -0.95
CA ASN A 38 5.84 -10.94 -1.22
C ASN A 38 4.99 -9.88 -0.51
N ALA A 39 5.33 -9.51 0.73
CA ALA A 39 4.64 -8.45 1.46
C ALA A 39 4.79 -7.09 0.77
N VAL A 40 5.99 -6.75 0.29
CA VAL A 40 6.25 -5.50 -0.44
C VAL A 40 5.52 -5.49 -1.79
N LYS A 41 5.52 -6.61 -2.53
CA LYS A 41 4.75 -6.74 -3.78
C LYS A 41 3.24 -6.57 -3.54
N ALA A 42 2.69 -7.16 -2.48
CA ALA A 42 1.28 -6.98 -2.12
C ALA A 42 0.95 -5.52 -1.76
N ALA A 43 1.85 -4.83 -1.04
CA ALA A 43 1.68 -3.40 -0.76
C ALA A 43 1.70 -2.56 -2.05
N ILE A 44 2.60 -2.84 -3.00
CA ILE A 44 2.65 -2.18 -4.31
C ILE A 44 1.34 -2.41 -5.08
N GLY A 45 0.90 -3.67 -5.19
CA GLY A 45 -0.34 -4.02 -5.88
C GLY A 45 -1.59 -3.35 -5.28
N TYR A 46 -1.61 -3.15 -3.95
CA TYR A 46 -2.65 -2.35 -3.30
C TYR A 46 -2.69 -0.91 -3.85
N MET A 47 -1.53 -0.24 -3.98
CA MET A 47 -1.46 1.13 -4.49
C MET A 47 -1.84 1.20 -5.97
N ASP A 48 -1.41 0.22 -6.76
CA ASP A 48 -1.74 0.14 -8.19
C ASP A 48 -3.26 0.00 -8.38
N ALA A 49 -3.89 -0.94 -7.65
CA ALA A 49 -5.34 -1.11 -7.66
C ALA A 49 -6.09 0.14 -7.15
N PHE A 50 -5.54 0.82 -6.14
CA PHE A 50 -6.11 2.06 -5.63
C PHE A 50 -6.05 3.18 -6.69
N ASN A 51 -4.95 3.27 -7.45
CA ASN A 51 -4.78 4.25 -8.52
C ASN A 51 -5.64 3.94 -9.77
N GLU A 52 -5.98 2.68 -10.00
CA GLU A 52 -7.01 2.28 -10.98
C GLU A 52 -8.43 2.69 -10.56
N ALA A 53 -8.60 3.18 -9.32
CA ALA A 53 -9.88 3.50 -8.72
C ALA A 53 -10.86 2.30 -8.70
N ASP A 54 -10.32 1.10 -8.52
CA ASP A 54 -11.08 -0.15 -8.43
C ASP A 54 -11.16 -0.59 -6.96
N ALA A 55 -12.32 -0.35 -6.33
CA ALA A 55 -12.55 -0.66 -4.93
C ALA A 55 -12.52 -2.17 -4.66
N GLN A 56 -13.03 -2.97 -5.60
CA GLN A 56 -13.06 -4.43 -5.48
C GLN A 56 -11.65 -5.01 -5.58
N LYS A 57 -10.88 -4.59 -6.59
CA LYS A 57 -9.48 -4.99 -6.76
C LYS A 57 -8.62 -4.55 -5.59
N THR A 58 -8.80 -3.33 -5.10
CA THR A 58 -8.12 -2.82 -3.89
C THR A 58 -8.40 -3.71 -2.68
N GLY A 59 -9.63 -4.17 -2.54
CA GLY A 59 -10.06 -5.07 -1.47
C GLY A 59 -9.36 -6.43 -1.48
N THR A 60 -8.82 -6.88 -2.63
CA THR A 60 -8.12 -8.17 -2.73
C THR A 60 -6.76 -8.15 -2.03
N PHE A 61 -6.10 -7.00 -1.92
CA PHE A 61 -4.81 -6.86 -1.23
C PHE A 61 -4.94 -6.67 0.30
N ILE A 62 -6.09 -7.01 0.87
CA ILE A 62 -6.41 -6.82 2.29
C ILE A 62 -6.70 -8.18 2.92
N ASN A 63 -6.13 -8.41 4.10
CA ASN A 63 -6.47 -9.56 4.93
C ASN A 63 -7.49 -9.17 5.99
N TYR A 64 -8.62 -9.85 5.99
CA TYR A 64 -9.75 -9.57 6.86
C TYR A 64 -9.76 -10.46 8.12
N PRO A 65 -10.35 -10.03 9.25
CA PRO A 65 -10.76 -8.64 9.52
C PRO A 65 -9.57 -7.68 9.48
N HIS A 66 -9.77 -6.49 8.92
CA HIS A 66 -8.74 -5.47 8.75
C HIS A 66 -8.97 -4.30 9.70
N ALA A 67 -7.94 -3.91 10.43
CA ALA A 67 -7.98 -2.75 11.32
C ALA A 67 -7.25 -1.54 10.74
N ARG A 68 -7.89 -0.38 10.75
CA ARG A 68 -7.28 0.90 10.37
C ARG A 68 -7.39 1.91 11.50
N VAL A 69 -6.26 2.49 11.89
CA VAL A 69 -6.21 3.69 12.74
C VAL A 69 -5.92 4.90 11.84
N GLY A 70 -6.95 5.72 11.62
CA GLY A 70 -6.85 6.94 10.80
C GLY A 70 -6.44 8.17 11.61
N ALA A 71 -6.32 9.32 10.92
CA ALA A 71 -6.14 10.61 11.57
C ALA A 71 -7.19 10.85 12.67
N GLY A 72 -6.79 11.48 13.78
CA GLY A 72 -7.65 11.71 14.95
C GLY A 72 -7.89 10.48 15.84
N GLY A 73 -7.18 9.37 15.60
CA GLY A 73 -7.23 8.18 16.46
C GLY A 73 -8.44 7.26 16.21
N ARG A 74 -9.21 7.50 15.14
CA ARG A 74 -10.37 6.67 14.80
C ARG A 74 -9.92 5.26 14.39
N LEU A 75 -10.32 4.26 15.17
CA LEU A 75 -10.22 2.85 14.81
C LEU A 75 -11.43 2.44 13.98
N ALA A 76 -11.19 1.88 12.80
CA ALA A 76 -12.20 1.24 11.97
C ALA A 76 -11.80 -0.22 11.74
N VAL A 77 -12.78 -1.13 11.83
CA VAL A 77 -12.61 -2.54 11.53
C VAL A 77 -13.53 -2.91 10.37
N SER A 78 -12.96 -3.52 9.35
CA SER A 78 -13.67 -4.11 8.22
C SER A 78 -13.63 -5.61 8.39
N GLU A 79 -14.76 -6.27 8.61
CA GLU A 79 -14.83 -7.71 8.87
C GLU A 79 -14.66 -8.55 7.61
N THR A 80 -15.10 -8.03 6.46
CA THR A 80 -15.10 -8.72 5.18
C THR A 80 -14.77 -7.78 4.02
N ALA A 81 -14.40 -8.35 2.88
CA ALA A 81 -14.23 -7.61 1.63
C ALA A 81 -15.49 -6.82 1.26
N GLY A 82 -15.30 -5.68 0.58
CA GLY A 82 -16.39 -4.77 0.19
C GLY A 82 -16.86 -3.82 1.29
N THR A 83 -16.55 -4.06 2.57
CA THR A 83 -16.98 -3.17 3.67
C THR A 83 -16.06 -1.97 3.89
N GLN A 84 -14.81 -2.03 3.41
CA GLN A 84 -13.85 -0.94 3.58
C GLN A 84 -14.07 0.22 2.60
N MET A 85 -14.45 -0.10 1.37
CA MET A 85 -14.62 0.84 0.27
C MET A 85 -15.95 0.53 -0.40
N PRO A 86 -17.01 1.34 -0.19
CA PRO A 86 -18.25 1.21 -0.96
C PRO A 86 -17.99 1.50 -2.44
N ASP A 87 -18.94 1.12 -3.31
CA ASP A 87 -18.79 1.25 -4.77
C ASP A 87 -18.55 2.72 -5.22
N ASP A 88 -19.10 3.69 -4.49
CA ASP A 88 -18.94 5.12 -4.75
C ASP A 88 -17.69 5.74 -4.08
N PHE A 89 -16.86 4.94 -3.40
CA PHE A 89 -15.74 5.42 -2.60
C PHE A 89 -14.84 6.39 -3.36
N PHE A 90 -14.39 6.01 -4.57
CA PHE A 90 -13.45 6.84 -5.33
C PHE A 90 -14.11 8.11 -5.87
N ASP A 91 -15.39 8.08 -6.20
CA ASP A 91 -16.10 9.28 -6.65
C ASP A 91 -16.24 10.29 -5.51
N GLU A 92 -16.61 9.84 -4.32
CA GLU A 92 -16.65 10.68 -3.12
C GLU A 92 -15.25 11.16 -2.71
N PHE A 93 -14.24 10.29 -2.87
CA PHE A 93 -12.85 10.62 -2.57
C PHE A 93 -12.31 11.71 -3.51
N ARG A 94 -12.64 11.64 -4.80
CA ARG A 94 -12.35 12.69 -5.79
C ARG A 94 -13.08 13.99 -5.48
N LYS A 95 -14.39 13.95 -5.23
CA LYS A 95 -15.19 15.13 -4.90
C LYS A 95 -14.66 15.86 -3.66
N ARG A 96 -14.28 15.09 -2.63
CA ARG A 96 -13.82 15.66 -1.35
C ARG A 96 -12.41 16.23 -1.39
N TYR A 97 -11.47 15.55 -2.06
CA TYR A 97 -10.04 15.89 -1.97
C TYR A 97 -9.43 16.38 -3.29
N GLY A 98 -10.16 16.27 -4.40
CA GLY A 98 -9.60 16.45 -5.75
C GLY A 98 -8.60 15.36 -6.12
N TRP A 99 -8.67 14.19 -5.47
CA TRP A 99 -7.71 13.10 -5.68
C TRP A 99 -7.69 12.63 -7.14
N ASN A 100 -6.51 12.35 -7.66
CA ASN A 100 -6.34 11.74 -8.98
C ASN A 100 -5.53 10.44 -8.89
N HIS A 101 -4.38 10.48 -8.21
CA HIS A 101 -3.55 9.31 -7.98
C HIS A 101 -2.69 9.49 -6.71
N SER A 102 -2.00 8.43 -6.35
CA SER A 102 -1.05 8.39 -5.24
C SER A 102 0.28 7.82 -5.70
N CYS A 103 1.37 8.22 -5.06
CA CYS A 103 2.72 7.72 -5.34
C CYS A 103 3.39 7.26 -4.06
N TRP A 104 4.29 6.29 -4.16
CA TRP A 104 5.19 5.95 -3.07
C TRP A 104 6.26 7.05 -2.91
N ASP A 105 6.49 7.50 -1.68
CA ASP A 105 7.65 8.34 -1.36
C ASP A 105 8.78 7.50 -0.75
N SER A 106 8.42 6.47 0.04
CA SER A 106 9.37 5.51 0.60
C SER A 106 8.66 4.24 1.09
N ARG A 107 9.42 3.14 1.12
CA ARG A 107 9.01 1.85 1.69
C ARG A 107 10.22 1.22 2.35
N GLU A 108 10.06 0.80 3.60
CA GLU A 108 11.12 0.21 4.41
C GLU A 108 10.54 -0.99 5.18
N VAL A 109 11.21 -2.14 5.11
CA VAL A 109 10.88 -3.27 5.98
C VAL A 109 11.51 -3.03 7.35
N ILE A 110 10.68 -3.05 8.40
CA ILE A 110 11.14 -2.91 9.78
C ILE A 110 11.63 -4.25 10.32
N GLN A 111 10.81 -5.29 10.17
CA GLN A 111 11.06 -6.64 10.67
C GLN A 111 10.10 -7.63 9.99
N SER A 112 10.51 -8.90 9.93
CA SER A 112 9.73 -9.98 9.34
C SER A 112 9.92 -11.30 10.07
N ILE A 113 8.88 -12.11 10.01
CA ILE A 113 8.93 -13.57 10.19
C ILE A 113 8.25 -14.21 8.95
N GLU A 114 8.11 -15.54 8.94
CA GLU A 114 7.63 -16.29 7.78
C GLU A 114 6.27 -15.80 7.23
N ASP A 115 5.35 -15.43 8.11
CA ASP A 115 3.96 -15.10 7.78
C ASP A 115 3.56 -13.66 8.13
N LYS A 116 4.51 -12.82 8.55
CA LYS A 116 4.22 -11.44 8.97
C LYS A 116 5.38 -10.49 8.69
N VAL A 117 5.05 -9.32 8.13
CA VAL A 117 6.02 -8.26 7.83
C VAL A 117 5.48 -6.92 8.30
N HIS A 118 6.33 -6.13 8.96
CA HIS A 118 6.03 -4.74 9.31
C HIS A 118 6.71 -3.80 8.32
N LEU A 119 5.94 -2.91 7.71
CA LEU A 119 6.44 -1.89 6.79
C LEU A 119 6.28 -0.51 7.41
N LYS A 120 7.32 0.31 7.30
CA LYS A 120 7.26 1.76 7.41
C LYS A 120 7.18 2.30 5.99
N VAL A 121 6.12 3.04 5.70
CA VAL A 121 5.89 3.57 4.35
C VAL A 121 5.55 5.03 4.43
N GLN A 122 5.79 5.74 3.33
CA GLN A 122 5.18 7.04 3.09
C GLN A 122 4.68 7.06 1.64
N PHE A 123 3.49 7.60 1.46
CA PHE A 123 2.92 7.86 0.15
C PHE A 123 2.34 9.26 0.09
N SER A 124 2.37 9.84 -1.09
CA SER A 124 1.79 11.13 -1.38
C SER A 124 0.58 10.98 -2.28
N ARG A 125 -0.36 11.92 -2.16
CA ARG A 125 -1.56 12.00 -3.00
C ARG A 125 -1.52 13.27 -3.82
N TYR A 126 -1.97 13.20 -5.06
CA TYR A 126 -1.92 14.30 -6.02
C TYR A 126 -3.28 14.54 -6.66
N ARG A 127 -3.52 15.80 -7.06
CA ARG A 127 -4.62 16.19 -7.93
C ARG A 127 -4.22 16.01 -9.39
N ALA A 128 -5.18 16.15 -10.31
CA ALA A 128 -4.94 16.01 -11.74
C ALA A 128 -3.96 17.05 -12.31
N ASP A 129 -3.88 18.24 -11.70
CA ASP A 129 -2.92 19.29 -12.06
C ASP A 129 -1.52 19.06 -11.48
N GLY A 130 -1.29 17.97 -10.75
CA GLY A 130 -0.04 17.67 -10.08
C GLY A 130 0.14 18.30 -8.71
N SER A 131 -0.80 19.13 -8.25
CA SER A 131 -0.70 19.72 -6.93
C SER A 131 -0.82 18.64 -5.84
N LYS A 132 0.09 18.70 -4.86
CA LYS A 132 0.13 17.75 -3.75
C LYS A 132 -1.05 17.98 -2.82
N ILE A 133 -1.77 16.91 -2.49
CA ILE A 133 -2.83 16.89 -1.48
C ILE A 133 -2.20 16.73 -0.10
N GLY A 134 -1.21 15.84 0.01
CA GLY A 134 -0.47 15.59 1.25
C GLY A 134 0.48 14.41 1.12
N ALA A 135 1.34 14.26 2.13
CA ALA A 135 2.20 13.09 2.33
C ALA A 135 1.80 12.40 3.63
N PHE A 136 1.74 11.07 3.61
CA PHE A 136 1.12 10.28 4.68
C PHE A 136 2.07 9.18 5.17
N PRO A 137 2.95 9.49 6.15
CA PRO A 137 3.75 8.46 6.78
C PRO A 137 2.83 7.46 7.48
N SER A 138 3.15 6.18 7.38
CA SER A 138 2.26 5.10 7.82
C SER A 138 3.04 3.86 8.25
N ILE A 139 2.43 3.06 9.12
CA ILE A 139 2.90 1.70 9.45
C ILE A 139 1.87 0.71 8.95
N TRP A 140 2.32 -0.26 8.15
CA TRP A 140 1.47 -1.32 7.60
C TRP A 140 1.94 -2.66 8.16
N ILE A 141 1.00 -3.47 8.61
CA ILE A 141 1.22 -4.85 9.02
C ILE A 141 0.67 -5.73 7.91
N MET A 142 1.59 -6.43 7.24
CA MET A 142 1.29 -7.41 6.20
C MET A 142 1.30 -8.80 6.82
N THR A 143 0.35 -9.65 6.45
CA THR A 143 0.31 -11.05 6.88
C THR A 143 0.15 -11.99 5.69
N ARG A 144 0.63 -13.22 5.83
CA ARG A 144 0.33 -14.34 4.94
C ARG A 144 -0.78 -15.17 5.58
N GLN A 145 -1.92 -15.28 4.92
CA GLN A 145 -3.06 -16.08 5.38
C GLN A 145 -3.49 -16.97 4.23
N ASP A 146 -3.46 -18.30 4.42
CA ASP A 146 -3.82 -19.28 3.38
C ASP A 146 -3.07 -19.06 2.05
N GLY A 147 -1.78 -18.70 2.14
CA GLY A 147 -0.94 -18.40 0.97
C GLY A 147 -1.11 -16.99 0.39
N HIS A 148 -2.07 -16.20 0.89
CA HIS A 148 -2.34 -14.85 0.43
C HIS A 148 -1.65 -13.78 1.31
N TRP A 149 -0.84 -12.92 0.68
CA TRP A 149 -0.25 -11.75 1.34
C TRP A 149 -1.16 -10.53 1.20
N GLY A 150 -1.54 -9.93 2.33
CA GLY A 150 -2.40 -8.75 2.34
C GLY A 150 -2.21 -7.89 3.58
N ILE A 151 -2.75 -6.67 3.53
CA ILE A 151 -2.69 -5.72 4.65
C ILE A 151 -3.66 -6.16 5.74
N LYS A 152 -3.15 -6.56 6.90
CA LYS A 152 -3.97 -6.92 8.07
C LYS A 152 -4.33 -5.71 8.93
N MET A 153 -3.39 -4.79 9.09
CA MET A 153 -3.59 -3.57 9.86
C MET A 153 -2.78 -2.42 9.29
N ARG A 154 -3.29 -1.20 9.38
CA ARG A 154 -2.52 0.00 9.06
C ARG A 154 -2.86 1.17 9.96
N SER A 155 -1.85 1.98 10.25
CA SER A 155 -2.01 3.30 10.86
C SER A 155 -1.46 4.34 9.91
N SER A 156 -2.24 5.38 9.64
CA SER A 156 -1.87 6.43 8.69
C SER A 156 -2.39 7.79 9.15
N PHE A 157 -1.64 8.85 8.85
CA PHE A 157 -2.14 10.23 8.98
C PHE A 157 -3.10 10.65 7.85
N ALA A 158 -3.39 9.75 6.91
CA ALA A 158 -4.41 9.95 5.91
C ALA A 158 -5.82 9.94 6.54
N GLN A 159 -6.72 10.78 6.03
CA GLN A 159 -8.15 10.71 6.31
C GLN A 159 -8.78 9.59 5.46
#